data_AF-A0A6P1NJ59-F1
#
_entry.id   AF-A0A6P1NJ59-F1
#
_cell.length_a   1.000
_cell.length_b   1.000
_cell.length_c   1.000
_cell.angle_alpha   90.00
_cell.angle_beta   90.00
_cell.angle_gamma   90.00
#
_symmetry.space_group_name_H-M   'P 1'
#
loop_
_entity.id
_entity.type
_entity.pdbx_description
1 polymer ?
#
loop_
_entity_poly.entity_id
_entity_poly.type
_entity_poly.pdbx_seq_one_letter_code
_entity_poly.pdbx_strand_id
1 'polypeptide(L)'
;MDPDLAPPSLVSAKHREGHRSRWLRAVDQMGAAAAELLALAVPVDCVCCGAEDLALCVACERQVRLLTRHPFRAEEQAPALMNVDGGLILPVVAAGVYREELAQAVLSFKRHGQHQLTSVLARGLGQGIAAAVAGVDGVCLVPVPSSTGGYVKRGFSPVHLLLAELRRGPPFPEPWRLT
;
A
#
# COMPACT_ATOMS: atom_id res chain seq x y z
N MET A 1 -13.01 -21.56 68.66
CA MET A 1 -11.90 -20.66 68.30
C MET A 1 -11.62 -20.96 66.85
N ASP A 2 -12.08 -20.07 65.98
CA ASP A 2 -12.28 -20.29 64.55
C ASP A 2 -10.96 -20.09 63.78
N PRO A 3 -10.44 -21.12 63.06
CA PRO A 3 -9.20 -21.03 62.30
C PRO A 3 -9.28 -20.16 61.03
N ASP A 4 -10.45 -19.61 60.68
CA ASP A 4 -10.62 -18.73 59.51
C ASP A 4 -10.28 -17.24 59.76
N LEU A 5 -9.77 -16.89 60.96
CA LEU A 5 -9.40 -15.51 61.33
C LEU A 5 -7.91 -15.16 61.17
N ALA A 6 -7.10 -16.02 60.54
CA ALA A 6 -5.69 -15.75 60.30
C ALA A 6 -5.28 -16.06 58.85
N PRO A 7 -5.27 -15.06 57.94
CA PRO A 7 -4.71 -15.29 56.61
C PRO A 7 -3.22 -15.64 56.73
N PRO A 8 -2.71 -16.66 56.01
CA PRO A 8 -1.28 -16.93 55.98
C PRO A 8 -0.55 -15.71 55.44
N SER A 9 0.61 -15.39 56.02
CA SER A 9 1.47 -14.31 55.54
C SER A 9 1.78 -14.54 54.05
N LEU A 10 1.42 -13.57 53.20
CA LEU A 10 1.83 -13.54 51.80
C LEU A 10 3.36 -13.57 51.77
N VAL A 11 3.91 -14.73 51.43
CA VAL A 11 5.32 -14.85 51.07
C VAL A 11 5.47 -13.96 49.85
N SER A 12 6.11 -12.80 50.05
CA SER A 12 6.53 -11.92 48.97
C SER A 12 7.23 -12.79 47.94
N ALA A 13 6.60 -12.92 46.77
CA ALA A 13 7.19 -13.62 45.65
C ALA A 13 8.55 -12.98 45.42
N LYS A 14 9.62 -13.72 45.75
CA LYS A 14 10.99 -13.30 45.51
C LYS A 14 11.05 -12.98 44.01
N HIS A 15 11.08 -11.69 43.67
CA HIS A 15 11.22 -11.18 42.32
C HIS A 15 12.51 -11.74 41.73
N ARG A 16 12.44 -12.94 41.15
CA ARG A 16 13.57 -13.60 40.49
C ARG A 16 13.50 -13.32 38.99
N GLU A 17 13.42 -12.05 38.59
CA GLU A 17 13.37 -11.75 37.14
C GLU A 17 13.75 -10.32 36.72
N GLY A 18 14.68 -9.67 37.45
CA GLY A 18 15.23 -8.37 37.00
C GLY A 18 16.30 -8.51 35.91
N HIS A 19 17.14 -9.54 35.98
CA HIS A 19 18.28 -9.69 35.07
C HIS A 19 17.84 -10.32 33.74
N ARG A 20 16.97 -11.35 33.79
CA ARG A 20 16.49 -12.11 32.62
C ARG A 20 15.69 -11.23 31.65
N SER A 21 14.89 -10.28 32.15
CA SER A 21 14.10 -9.36 31.31
C SER A 21 14.95 -8.29 30.63
N ARG A 22 16.02 -7.82 31.28
CA ARG A 22 16.96 -6.85 30.68
C ARG A 22 17.77 -7.48 29.56
N TRP A 23 18.21 -8.72 29.72
CA TRP A 23 18.90 -9.45 28.65
C TRP A 23 18.01 -9.75 27.47
N LEU A 24 16.77 -10.20 27.70
CA LEU A 24 15.81 -10.43 26.61
C LEU A 24 15.52 -9.13 25.84
N ARG A 25 15.34 -8.01 26.53
CA ARG A 25 15.18 -6.69 25.89
C ARG A 25 16.42 -6.23 25.14
N ALA A 26 17.61 -6.50 25.68
CA ALA A 26 18.87 -6.17 24.99
C ALA A 26 19.06 -7.02 23.74
N VAL A 27 18.68 -8.30 23.78
CA VAL A 27 18.69 -9.21 22.62
C VAL A 27 17.67 -8.77 21.57
N ASP A 28 16.45 -8.39 21.97
CA ASP A 28 15.46 -7.85 21.04
C ASP A 28 15.91 -6.54 20.41
N GLN A 29 16.51 -5.63 21.19
CA GLN A 29 17.05 -4.37 20.68
C GLN A 29 18.26 -4.58 19.76
N MET A 30 19.14 -5.54 20.08
CA MET A 30 20.23 -5.94 19.19
C MET A 30 19.71 -6.58 17.91
N GLY A 31 18.66 -7.40 17.99
CA GLY A 31 18.00 -7.99 16.82
C GLY A 31 17.37 -6.91 15.93
N ALA A 32 16.70 -5.92 16.52
CA ALA A 32 16.15 -4.77 15.81
C ALA A 32 17.25 -3.92 15.16
N ALA A 33 18.30 -3.57 15.90
CA ALA A 33 19.43 -2.80 15.38
C ALA A 33 20.20 -3.57 14.28
N ALA A 34 20.38 -4.89 14.44
CA ALA A 34 20.98 -5.73 13.42
C ALA A 34 20.11 -5.82 12.16
N ALA A 35 18.78 -5.88 12.31
CA ALA A 35 17.86 -5.85 11.18
C ALA A 35 17.89 -4.49 10.45
N GLU A 36 18.02 -3.38 11.17
CA GLU A 36 18.22 -2.05 10.57
C GLU A 36 19.56 -1.95 9.84
N LEU A 37 20.64 -2.48 10.41
CA LEU A 37 21.96 -2.51 9.77
C LEU A 37 21.97 -3.40 8.52
N LEU A 38 21.31 -4.56 8.59
CA LEU A 38 21.13 -5.44 7.43
C LEU A 38 20.26 -4.79 6.36
N ALA A 39 19.20 -4.08 6.73
CA ALA A 39 18.36 -3.34 5.80
C ALA A 39 19.14 -2.24 5.04
N LEU A 40 20.26 -1.77 5.60
CA LEU A 40 21.18 -0.85 4.94
C LEU A 40 22.19 -1.54 4.00
N ALA A 41 22.43 -2.84 4.22
CA ALA A 41 23.40 -3.64 3.46
C ALA A 41 22.76 -4.56 2.41
N VAL A 42 21.45 -4.83 2.51
CA VAL A 42 20.72 -5.68 1.57
C VAL A 42 20.36 -4.86 0.33
N PRO A 43 20.88 -5.23 -0.86
CA PRO A 43 20.48 -4.59 -2.11
C PRO A 43 18.96 -4.70 -2.28
N VAL A 44 18.33 -3.63 -2.77
CA VAL A 44 16.89 -3.67 -3.04
C VAL A 44 16.69 -4.38 -4.37
N ASP A 45 16.08 -5.56 -4.32
CA ASP A 45 15.69 -6.27 -5.53
C ASP A 45 14.46 -5.65 -6.17
N CYS A 46 14.43 -5.67 -7.50
CA CYS A 46 13.28 -5.28 -8.29
C CYS A 46 12.10 -6.15 -7.91
N VAL A 47 11.01 -5.51 -7.46
CA VAL A 47 9.82 -6.16 -6.92
C VAL A 47 9.10 -7.06 -7.94
N CYS A 48 9.47 -6.95 -9.22
CA CYS A 48 8.90 -7.73 -10.31
C CYS A 48 9.82 -8.88 -10.75
N CYS A 49 11.08 -8.59 -11.11
CA CYS A 49 11.98 -9.57 -11.72
C CYS A 49 13.15 -10.02 -10.82
N GLY A 50 13.35 -9.39 -9.65
CA GLY A 50 14.44 -9.72 -8.73
C GLY A 50 15.81 -9.19 -9.15
N ALA A 51 15.91 -8.33 -10.16
CA ALA A 51 17.16 -7.67 -10.51
C ALA A 51 17.62 -6.72 -9.39
N GLU A 52 18.91 -6.70 -9.08
CA GLU A 52 19.47 -5.96 -7.94
C GLU A 52 19.40 -4.41 -8.11
N ASP A 53 19.69 -3.70 -7.03
CA ASP A 53 19.92 -2.24 -6.93
C ASP A 53 18.72 -1.29 -7.12
N LEU A 54 17.57 -1.75 -7.62
CA LEU A 54 16.41 -0.90 -7.88
C LEU A 54 15.11 -1.56 -7.44
N ALA A 55 14.31 -0.83 -6.66
CA ALA A 55 12.94 -1.22 -6.31
C ALA A 55 12.08 -1.56 -7.54
N LEU A 56 12.28 -0.85 -8.65
CA LEU A 56 11.74 -1.22 -9.95
C LEU A 56 12.79 -0.93 -11.03
N CYS A 57 13.32 -1.97 -11.67
CA CYS A 57 14.27 -1.80 -12.75
C CYS A 57 13.62 -1.15 -13.99
N VAL A 58 14.42 -0.51 -14.85
CA VAL A 58 13.96 0.20 -16.05
C VAL A 58 13.12 -0.69 -16.97
N ALA A 59 13.46 -1.97 -17.10
CA ALA A 59 12.72 -2.92 -17.93
C ALA A 59 11.30 -3.18 -17.38
N CYS A 60 11.18 -3.48 -16.08
CA CYS A 60 9.88 -3.69 -15.44
C CYS A 60 9.08 -2.39 -15.35
N GLU A 61 9.73 -1.23 -15.15
CA GLU A 61 9.07 0.07 -15.23
C GLU A 61 8.43 0.30 -16.60
N ARG A 62 9.17 0.02 -17.69
CA ARG A 62 8.63 0.09 -19.04
C ARG A 62 7.43 -0.85 -19.21
N GLN A 63 7.49 -2.06 -18.66
CA GLN A 63 6.39 -3.02 -18.76
C GLN A 63 5.15 -2.55 -18.01
N VAL A 64 5.30 -2.00 -16.79
CA VAL A 64 4.18 -1.38 -16.06
C VAL A 64 3.58 -0.22 -16.85
N ARG A 65 4.40 0.62 -17.50
CA ARG A 65 3.91 1.70 -18.38
C ARG A 65 3.14 1.17 -19.58
N LEU A 66 3.57 0.06 -20.18
CA LEU A 66 2.86 -0.58 -21.29
C LEU A 66 1.53 -1.17 -20.83
N LEU A 67 1.51 -1.86 -19.70
CA LEU A 67 0.31 -2.46 -19.11
C LEU A 67 -0.73 -1.41 -18.69
N THR A 68 -0.31 -0.17 -18.45
CA THR A 68 -1.17 0.96 -18.06
C THR A 68 -1.39 1.99 -19.16
N ARG A 69 -0.94 1.70 -20.39
CA ARG A 69 -1.04 2.63 -21.53
C ARG A 69 -2.47 2.86 -22.01
N HIS A 70 -3.31 1.83 -21.87
CA HIS A 70 -4.67 1.82 -22.42
C HIS A 70 -5.67 1.47 -21.31
N PRO A 71 -6.16 2.48 -20.57
CA PRO A 71 -7.28 2.29 -19.66
C PRO A 71 -8.50 1.75 -20.39
N PHE A 72 -9.32 0.96 -19.71
CA PHE A 72 -10.50 0.31 -20.29
C PHE A 72 -11.68 0.27 -19.31
N ARG A 73 -12.89 0.08 -19.86
CA ARG A 73 -14.13 -0.12 -19.10
C ARG A 73 -14.13 -1.52 -18.50
N ALA A 74 -13.83 -1.61 -17.21
CA ALA A 74 -13.69 -2.88 -16.51
C ALA A 74 -15.03 -3.57 -16.25
N GLU A 75 -16.14 -2.81 -16.22
CA GLU A 75 -17.49 -3.36 -16.12
C GLU A 75 -17.82 -4.39 -17.21
N GLU A 76 -17.28 -4.21 -18.42
CA GLU A 76 -17.56 -5.08 -19.58
C GLU A 76 -16.96 -6.48 -19.39
N GLN A 77 -15.99 -6.62 -18.49
CA GLN A 77 -15.26 -7.85 -18.21
C GLN A 77 -15.53 -8.37 -16.81
N ALA A 78 -16.45 -7.75 -16.06
CA ALA A 78 -16.73 -8.08 -14.66
C ALA A 78 -18.23 -8.27 -14.43
N PRO A 79 -18.75 -9.52 -14.52
CA PRO A 79 -20.17 -9.81 -14.33
C PRO A 79 -20.75 -9.30 -13.00
N ALA A 80 -19.92 -9.21 -11.95
CA ALA A 80 -20.33 -8.66 -10.65
C ALA A 80 -20.68 -7.16 -10.67
N LEU A 81 -20.34 -6.43 -11.74
CA LEU A 81 -20.68 -5.02 -11.93
C LEU A 81 -21.90 -4.83 -12.83
N MET A 82 -22.57 -5.92 -13.21
CA MET A 82 -23.77 -5.96 -14.03
C MET A 82 -24.95 -6.46 -13.20
N ASN A 83 -26.13 -5.88 -13.43
CA ASN A 83 -27.38 -6.36 -12.87
C ASN A 83 -27.84 -7.63 -13.63
N VAL A 84 -28.78 -8.38 -13.04
CA VAL A 84 -29.34 -9.61 -13.61
C VAL A 84 -29.97 -9.36 -14.99
N ASP A 85 -30.51 -8.15 -15.21
CA ASP A 85 -31.13 -7.74 -16.47
C ASP A 85 -30.13 -7.17 -17.51
N GLY A 86 -28.82 -7.23 -17.23
CA GLY A 86 -27.77 -6.71 -18.12
C GLY A 86 -27.52 -5.20 -18.04
N GLY A 87 -28.14 -4.50 -17.08
CA GLY A 87 -27.84 -3.09 -16.78
C GLY A 87 -26.54 -2.90 -15.98
N LEU A 88 -25.88 -1.75 -16.13
CA LEU A 88 -24.67 -1.42 -15.36
C LEU A 88 -25.01 -1.05 -13.92
N ILE A 89 -24.34 -1.67 -12.93
CA ILE A 89 -24.46 -1.31 -11.51
C ILE A 89 -23.56 -0.10 -11.20
N LEU A 90 -22.30 -0.19 -11.64
CA LEU A 90 -21.29 0.84 -11.37
C LEU A 90 -20.33 0.92 -12.56
N PRO A 91 -20.21 2.09 -13.21
CA PRO A 91 -19.15 2.35 -14.19
C PRO A 91 -17.76 2.25 -13.55
N VAL A 92 -16.84 1.48 -14.11
CA VAL A 92 -15.50 1.29 -13.54
C VAL A 92 -14.44 1.34 -14.62
N VAL A 93 -13.57 2.36 -14.60
CA VAL A 93 -12.37 2.37 -15.45
C VAL A 93 -11.20 1.75 -14.70
N ALA A 94 -10.54 0.77 -15.34
CA ALA A 94 -9.26 0.25 -14.88
C ALA A 94 -8.13 0.88 -15.71
N ALA A 95 -7.06 1.32 -15.04
CA ALA A 95 -5.87 1.86 -15.72
C ALA A 95 -5.12 0.79 -16.53
N GLY A 96 -5.25 -0.49 -16.16
CA GLY A 96 -4.59 -1.61 -16.79
C GLY A 96 -5.09 -2.94 -16.21
N VAL A 97 -4.83 -4.04 -16.92
CA VAL A 97 -5.23 -5.38 -16.46
C VAL A 97 -4.33 -5.79 -15.30
N TYR A 98 -4.92 -6.15 -14.16
CA TYR A 98 -4.19 -6.55 -12.96
C TYR A 98 -3.50 -7.92 -13.14
N ARG A 99 -2.31 -7.92 -13.74
CA ARG A 99 -1.46 -9.10 -13.96
C ARG A 99 0.02 -8.72 -13.98
N GLU A 100 0.87 -9.75 -13.98
CA GLU A 100 2.32 -9.63 -14.24
C GLU A 100 2.99 -8.53 -13.38
N GLU A 101 3.82 -7.68 -13.99
CA GLU A 101 4.56 -6.62 -13.30
C GLU A 101 3.62 -5.59 -12.67
N LEU A 102 2.46 -5.30 -13.28
CA LEU A 102 1.50 -4.35 -12.71
C LEU A 102 0.93 -4.87 -11.39
N ALA A 103 0.58 -6.17 -11.31
CA ALA A 103 0.09 -6.76 -10.07
C ALA A 103 1.16 -6.73 -8.97
N GLN A 104 2.41 -7.09 -9.30
CA GLN A 104 3.51 -7.05 -8.34
C GLN A 104 3.83 -5.62 -7.87
N ALA A 105 3.88 -4.66 -8.80
CA ALA A 105 4.10 -3.25 -8.50
C ALA A 105 3.01 -2.71 -7.56
N VAL A 106 1.73 -2.99 -7.82
CA VAL A 106 0.61 -2.55 -6.97
C VAL A 106 0.67 -3.19 -5.59
N LEU A 107 0.97 -4.49 -5.50
CA LEU A 107 1.09 -5.19 -4.21
C LEU A 107 2.25 -4.67 -3.37
N SER A 108 3.42 -4.50 -3.99
CA SER A 108 4.60 -3.96 -3.33
C SER A 108 4.39 -2.51 -2.89
N PHE A 109 3.81 -1.68 -3.77
CA PHE A 109 3.47 -0.30 -3.44
C PHE A 109 2.50 -0.19 -2.27
N LYS A 110 1.46 -1.04 -2.24
CA LYS A 110 0.52 -1.09 -1.11
C LYS A 110 1.22 -1.43 0.21
N ARG A 111 2.34 -2.15 0.20
CA ARG A 111 3.06 -2.53 1.43
C ARG A 111 4.07 -1.48 1.86
N HIS A 112 4.80 -0.91 0.90
CA HIS A 112 6.03 -0.16 1.18
C HIS A 112 6.01 1.30 0.74
N GLY A 113 5.06 1.73 -0.10
CA GLY A 113 4.95 3.13 -0.52
C GLY A 113 6.18 3.67 -1.25
N GLN A 114 6.96 2.80 -1.91
CA GLN A 114 8.25 3.15 -2.52
C GLN A 114 8.10 4.25 -3.59
N HIS A 115 9.02 5.22 -3.61
CA HIS A 115 8.95 6.39 -4.49
C HIS A 115 8.94 6.04 -5.99
N GLN A 116 9.81 5.12 -6.43
CA GLN A 116 9.87 4.69 -7.84
C GLN A 116 8.54 4.07 -8.32
N LEU A 117 7.91 3.25 -7.46
CA LEU A 117 6.57 2.70 -7.74
C LEU A 117 5.50 3.79 -7.73
N THR A 118 5.62 4.78 -6.85
CA THR A 118 4.69 5.91 -6.77
C THR A 118 4.63 6.65 -8.10
N SER A 119 5.79 7.00 -8.69
CA SER A 119 5.83 7.79 -9.93
C SER A 119 5.23 7.05 -11.13
N VAL A 120 5.51 5.75 -11.29
CA VAL A 120 4.99 4.97 -12.42
C VAL A 120 3.50 4.68 -12.26
N LEU A 121 3.05 4.31 -11.05
CA LEU A 121 1.65 4.01 -10.79
C LEU A 121 0.78 5.27 -10.80
N ALA A 122 1.32 6.42 -10.37
CA ALA A 122 0.64 7.70 -10.42
C ALA A 122 0.29 8.07 -11.86
N ARG A 123 1.23 7.86 -12.79
CA ARG A 123 0.98 8.11 -14.23
C ARG A 123 -0.09 7.18 -14.78
N GLY A 124 -0.07 5.89 -14.43
CA GLY A 124 -1.15 4.96 -14.80
C GLY A 124 -2.50 5.38 -14.24
N LEU A 125 -2.55 5.81 -12.97
CA LEU A 125 -3.76 6.35 -12.35
C LEU A 125 -4.27 7.59 -13.08
N GLY A 126 -3.38 8.51 -13.46
CA GLY A 126 -3.74 9.69 -14.24
C GLY A 126 -4.40 9.34 -15.58
N GLN A 127 -3.86 8.34 -16.29
CA GLN A 127 -4.48 7.84 -17.53
C GLN A 127 -5.89 7.28 -17.27
N GLY A 128 -6.05 6.49 -16.20
CA GLY A 128 -7.35 5.96 -15.79
C GLY A 128 -8.37 7.06 -15.47
N ILE A 129 -7.96 8.10 -14.73
CA ILE A 129 -8.80 9.25 -14.42
C ILE A 129 -9.20 9.98 -15.71
N ALA A 130 -8.25 10.28 -16.60
CA ALA A 130 -8.52 10.96 -17.85
C ALA A 130 -9.52 10.20 -18.73
N ALA A 131 -9.39 8.88 -18.81
CA ALA A 131 -10.33 8.03 -19.54
C ALA A 131 -11.71 7.96 -18.87
N ALA A 132 -11.78 8.03 -17.54
CA ALA A 132 -13.04 8.03 -16.80
C ALA A 132 -13.83 9.34 -16.94
N VAL A 133 -13.14 10.47 -17.05
CA VAL A 133 -13.76 11.81 -17.13
C VAL A 133 -13.87 12.33 -18.57
N ALA A 134 -13.48 11.54 -19.57
CA ALA A 134 -13.52 11.95 -20.96
C ALA A 134 -14.96 12.35 -21.37
N GLY A 135 -15.13 13.61 -21.79
CA GLY A 135 -16.42 14.17 -22.18
C GLY A 135 -17.34 14.57 -21.02
N VAL A 136 -16.81 14.63 -19.79
CA VAL A 136 -17.54 15.09 -18.60
C VAL A 136 -16.86 16.33 -18.04
N ASP A 137 -17.62 17.42 -17.95
CA ASP A 137 -17.16 18.69 -17.36
C ASP A 137 -17.51 18.77 -15.86
N GLY A 138 -16.74 19.55 -15.11
CA GLY A 138 -17.06 19.87 -13.71
C GLY A 138 -16.88 18.69 -12.75
N VAL A 139 -15.88 17.84 -12.97
CA VAL A 139 -15.66 16.64 -12.14
C VAL A 139 -14.95 16.99 -10.84
N CYS A 140 -15.46 16.43 -9.73
CA CYS A 140 -14.79 16.42 -8.43
C CYS A 140 -14.20 15.04 -8.17
N LEU A 141 -12.88 14.95 -7.98
CA LEU A 141 -12.24 13.68 -7.65
C LEU A 141 -12.20 13.49 -6.12
N VAL A 142 -12.94 12.49 -5.65
CA VAL A 142 -13.00 12.13 -4.23
C VAL A 142 -12.21 10.82 -4.01
N PRO A 143 -11.08 10.84 -3.27
CA PRO A 143 -10.34 9.63 -2.98
C PRO A 143 -11.12 8.75 -2.00
N VAL A 144 -11.18 7.45 -2.30
CA VAL A 144 -11.74 6.48 -1.34
C VAL A 144 -10.87 6.48 -0.07
N PRO A 145 -11.45 6.68 1.12
CA PRO A 145 -10.69 6.73 2.34
C PRO A 145 -10.00 5.40 2.61
N SER A 146 -8.75 5.46 3.06
CA SER A 146 -8.09 4.26 3.58
C SER A 146 -8.76 3.84 4.88
N SER A 147 -9.07 2.56 5.03
CA SER A 147 -9.58 2.05 6.31
C SER A 147 -8.58 2.34 7.42
N THR A 148 -9.09 2.65 8.62
CA THR A 148 -8.25 2.99 9.78
C THR A 148 -7.22 1.90 10.08
N GLY A 149 -7.63 0.63 10.08
CA GLY A 149 -6.70 -0.50 10.28
C GLY A 149 -5.65 -0.63 9.17
N GLY A 150 -6.03 -0.35 7.92
CA GLY A 150 -5.09 -0.34 6.80
C GLY A 150 -4.09 0.80 6.89
N TYR A 151 -4.54 1.99 7.32
CA TYR A 151 -3.69 3.15 7.53
C TYR A 151 -2.72 2.93 8.69
N VAL A 152 -3.19 2.49 9.86
CA VAL A 152 -2.36 2.22 11.03
C VAL A 152 -1.31 1.15 10.73
N LYS A 153 -1.66 0.08 10.00
CA LYS A 153 -0.72 -0.99 9.66
C LYS A 153 0.41 -0.53 8.72
N ARG A 154 0.13 0.42 7.82
CA ARG A 154 1.08 0.87 6.79
C ARG A 154 1.79 2.18 7.11
N GLY A 155 1.17 3.03 7.93
CA GLY A 155 1.60 4.41 8.17
C GLY A 155 1.28 5.41 7.05
N PHE A 156 0.60 5.00 5.97
CA PHE A 156 0.28 5.89 4.84
C PHE A 156 -0.99 5.47 4.07
N SER A 157 -1.49 6.40 3.24
CA SER A 157 -2.58 6.16 2.29
C SER A 157 -2.06 6.06 0.86
N PRO A 158 -2.15 4.89 0.19
CA PRO A 158 -1.64 4.70 -1.17
C PRO A 158 -2.24 5.69 -2.18
N VAL A 159 -3.56 5.90 -2.12
CA VAL A 159 -4.26 6.79 -3.06
C VAL A 159 -3.78 8.23 -2.92
N HIS A 160 -3.65 8.73 -1.69
CA HIS A 160 -3.18 10.10 -1.46
C HIS A 160 -1.74 10.31 -1.92
N LEU A 161 -0.86 9.30 -1.78
CA LEU A 161 0.50 9.38 -2.32
C LEU A 161 0.51 9.47 -3.86
N LEU A 162 -0.28 8.66 -4.55
CA LEU A 162 -0.38 8.72 -6.02
C LEU A 162 -0.96 10.06 -6.49
N LEU A 163 -1.98 10.58 -5.80
CA LEU A 163 -2.57 11.88 -6.12
C LEU A 163 -1.60 13.03 -5.84
N ALA A 164 -0.83 12.97 -4.75
CA ALA A 164 0.20 13.96 -4.46
C ALA A 164 1.30 13.97 -5.54
N GLU A 165 1.69 12.80 -6.04
CA GLU A 165 2.65 12.67 -7.13
C GLU A 165 2.08 13.21 -8.45
N LEU A 166 0.82 12.91 -8.77
CA LEU A 166 0.14 13.45 -9.94
C LEU A 166 0.09 14.99 -9.94
N ARG A 167 -0.10 15.62 -8.78
CA ARG A 167 -0.09 17.08 -8.64
C ARG A 167 1.29 17.72 -8.87
N ARG A 168 2.37 16.96 -8.69
CA ARG A 168 3.75 17.43 -8.89
C ARG A 168 4.24 17.23 -10.33
N GLY A 169 3.64 16.28 -11.05
CA GLY A 169 3.97 15.96 -12.43
C GLY A 169 3.49 17.01 -13.44
N PRO A 170 3.83 16.82 -14.74
CA PRO A 170 3.30 17.68 -15.80
C PRO A 170 1.76 17.64 -15.83
N PRO A 171 1.10 18.76 -16.16
CA PRO A 171 -0.34 18.84 -16.14
C PRO A 171 -0.97 17.80 -17.06
N PHE A 172 -1.92 17.03 -16.52
CA PHE A 172 -2.85 16.23 -17.32
C PHE A 172 -3.89 17.17 -17.99
N PRO A 173 -4.54 16.77 -19.10
CA PRO A 173 -5.68 17.52 -19.63
C PRO A 173 -6.71 17.79 -18.51
N GLU A 174 -6.94 19.07 -18.19
CA GLU A 174 -7.86 19.49 -17.13
C GLU A 174 -9.32 19.32 -17.56
N PRO A 175 -10.12 18.55 -16.81
CA PRO A 175 -11.40 19.10 -16.34
C PRO A 175 -11.80 18.81 -14.86
N TRP A 176 -10.89 18.33 -13.99
CA TRP A 176 -11.26 17.86 -12.65
C TRP A 176 -10.51 18.55 -11.49
N ARG A 177 -11.20 18.79 -10.35
CA ARG A 177 -10.60 19.37 -9.12
C ARG A 177 -10.50 18.32 -8.01
N LEU A 178 -9.36 18.33 -7.29
CA LEU A 178 -9.19 17.63 -6.01
C LEU A 178 -9.73 18.52 -4.89
N THR A 179 -10.72 18.04 -4.14
CA THR A 179 -11.22 18.68 -2.91
C THR A 179 -10.67 17.99 -1.67
#